data_AF-X1UIS2-F1
#
_entry.id   AF-X1UIS2-F1
#
_cell.length_a   1.000
_cell.length_b   1.000
_cell.length_c   1.000
_cell.angle_alpha   90.00
_cell.angle_beta   90.00
_cell.angle_gamma   90.00
#
_symmetry.space_group_name_H-M   'P 1'
#
loop_
_entity.id
_entity.type
_entity.pdbx_description
1 polymer ?
#
loop_
_entity_poly.entity_id
_entity_poly.type
_entity_poly.pdbx_seq_one_letter_code
_entity_poly.pdbx_strand_id
1 'polypeptide(L)' 'MVSLLIKAPVVEMVKEVITLPLASATQLNKIVKQRSTGGGISRVYICVQNSTESYEWIQIGIST' A
#
# COMPACT_ATOMS: atom_id res chain seq x y z
N MET A 1 -32.55 -21.10 13.38
CA MET A 1 -31.29 -20.47 13.80
C MET A 1 -30.76 -19.69 12.61
N VAL A 2 -30.88 -18.36 12.62
CA VAL A 2 -30.41 -17.50 11.51
C VAL A 2 -29.00 -17.05 11.86
N SER A 3 -28.00 -17.56 11.15
CA SER A 3 -26.61 -17.10 11.31
C SER A 3 -26.43 -15.76 10.61
N LEU A 4 -26.18 -14.71 11.39
CA LEU A 4 -25.81 -13.39 10.89
C LEU A 4 -24.30 -13.39 10.59
N LEU A 5 -23.92 -13.50 9.30
CA LEU A 5 -22.53 -13.36 8.86
C LEU A 5 -22.15 -11.88 8.83
N ILE A 6 -21.53 -11.37 9.90
CA ILE A 6 -20.90 -10.05 9.88
C ILE A 6 -19.58 -10.19 9.12
N LYS A 7 -19.57 -9.81 7.84
CA LYS A 7 -18.34 -9.68 7.05
C LYS A 7 -17.64 -8.41 7.51
N ALA A 8 -16.77 -8.51 8.51
CA ALA A 8 -15.92 -7.39 8.91
C ALA A 8 -15.15 -6.90 7.67
N PRO A 9 -15.06 -5.57 7.42
CA PRO A 9 -14.20 -5.07 6.36
C PRO A 9 -12.78 -5.53 6.69
N VAL A 10 -12.14 -6.23 5.76
CA VAL A 10 -10.71 -6.49 5.84
C VAL A 10 -10.07 -5.12 5.95
N VAL A 11 -9.57 -4.78 7.14
CA VAL A 11 -8.63 -3.68 7.29
C VAL A 11 -7.48 -4.06 6.36
N GLU A 12 -7.35 -3.39 5.19
CA GLU A 12 -6.27 -3.69 4.25
C GLU A 12 -4.96 -3.46 5.00
N MET A 13 -4.40 -4.53 5.54
CA MET A 13 -3.10 -4.54 6.19
C MET A 13 -2.10 -4.01 5.17
N VAL A 14 -1.28 -3.06 5.61
CA VAL A 14 -0.15 -2.51 4.84
C VAL A 14 0.52 -3.64 4.08
N LYS A 15 0.40 -3.61 2.74
CA LYS A 15 0.86 -4.71 1.90
C LYS A 15 2.38 -4.64 1.83
N GLU A 16 3.04 -5.68 2.32
CA GLU A 16 4.48 -5.84 2.15
C GLU A 16 4.76 -6.37 0.73
N VAL A 17 5.61 -5.68 -0.01
CA VAL A 17 5.96 -6.03 -1.40
C VAL A 17 7.47 -6.04 -1.59
N ILE A 18 7.96 -6.88 -2.49
CA ILE A 18 9.37 -6.85 -2.92
C ILE A 18 9.56 -5.79 -4.01
N THR A 19 8.62 -5.77 -4.96
CA THR A 19 8.57 -4.79 -6.06
C THR A 19 7.38 -3.88 -5.85
N LEU A 20 7.62 -2.57 -5.87
CA LEU A 20 6.55 -1.59 -5.79
C LEU A 20 5.67 -1.70 -7.06
N PRO A 21 4.35 -1.89 -6.93
CA PRO A 21 3.47 -1.96 -8.09
C PRO A 21 3.40 -0.61 -8.80
N LEU A 22 2.94 -0.60 -10.06
CA LEU A 22 2.70 0.65 -10.79
C LEU A 22 1.66 1.50 -10.05
N ALA A 23 1.96 2.79 -9.92
CA ALA A 23 1.01 3.77 -9.39
C ALA A 23 -0.22 3.81 -10.29
N SER A 24 -1.41 3.71 -9.69
CA SER A 24 -2.69 3.67 -10.40
C SER A 24 -3.84 4.00 -9.48
N ALA A 25 -5.03 4.24 -10.05
CA ALA A 25 -6.27 4.46 -9.31
C ALA A 25 -6.57 3.35 -8.30
N THR A 26 -6.22 2.10 -8.60
CA THR A 26 -6.44 0.96 -7.70
C THR A 26 -5.53 0.95 -6.48
N GLN A 27 -4.45 1.75 -6.50
CA GLN A 27 -3.49 1.89 -5.41
C GLN A 27 -3.72 3.17 -4.59
N LEU A 28 -4.63 4.06 -5.01
CA LEU A 28 -4.94 5.29 -4.30
C LEU A 28 -5.25 5.05 -2.82
N ASN A 29 -4.73 5.92 -1.96
CA ASN A 29 -4.92 5.89 -0.51
C ASN A 29 -4.40 4.60 0.17
N LYS A 30 -3.62 3.77 -0.54
CA LYS A 30 -2.96 2.59 0.04
C LYS A 30 -1.56 2.93 0.50
N ILE A 31 -1.22 2.39 1.67
CA ILE A 31 0.15 2.41 2.19
C ILE A 31 0.81 1.08 1.83
N VAL A 32 1.96 1.15 1.17
CA VAL A 32 2.75 -0.01 0.75
C VAL A 32 4.10 0.02 1.44
N LYS A 33 4.50 -1.12 2.02
CA LYS A 33 5.84 -1.30 2.60
C LYS A 33 6.67 -2.13 1.62
N GLN A 34 7.62 -1.50 0.93
CA GLN A 34 8.55 -2.22 0.07
C GLN A 34 9.72 -2.74 0.88
N ARG A 35 9.95 -4.06 0.89
CA ARG A 35 11.13 -4.68 1.49
C ARG A 35 12.17 -5.00 0.43
N SER A 36 13.40 -4.54 0.63
CA SER A 36 14.53 -4.92 -0.22
C SER A 36 14.77 -6.45 -0.13
N THR A 37 15.09 -7.08 -1.25
CA THR A 37 15.39 -8.52 -1.34
C THR A 37 16.56 -8.97 -0.45
N GLY A 38 17.42 -8.02 -0.03
CA GLY A 38 18.54 -8.25 0.88
C GLY A 38 18.24 -8.00 2.37
N GLY A 39 16.99 -7.77 2.76
CA GLY A 39 16.55 -7.79 4.17
C GLY A 39 16.84 -6.54 5.00
N GLY A 40 17.58 -5.55 4.53
CA GLY A 40 18.08 -4.44 5.36
C GLY A 40 17.41 -3.07 5.22
N ILE A 41 16.59 -2.84 4.19
CA ILE A 41 15.91 -1.54 4.01
C ILE A 41 14.45 -1.79 3.65
N SER A 42 13.54 -1.31 4.48
CA SER A 42 12.12 -1.22 4.17
C SER A 42 11.73 0.22 3.91
N ARG A 43 11.07 0.49 2.79
CA ARG A 43 10.55 1.82 2.45
C ARG A 43 9.04 1.83 2.52
N VAL A 44 8.47 2.91 3.03
CA VAL A 44 7.02 3.07 3.11
C VAL A 44 6.59 4.12 2.10
N TYR A 45 5.57 3.78 1.31
CA TYR A 45 5.04 4.61 0.25
C TYR A 45 3.52 4.81 0.38
N ILE A 46 3.02 5.94 -0.10
CA ILE A 46 1.60 6.22 -0.32
C ILE A 46 1.36 6.60 -1.78
N CYS A 47 0.31 6.05 -2.40
CA CYS A 47 -0.09 6.43 -3.75
C CYS A 47 -1.05 7.63 -3.67
N VAL A 48 -0.73 8.68 -4.41
CA VAL A 48 -1.54 9.89 -4.51
C VAL A 48 -1.89 10.17 -5.96
N GLN A 49 -2.99 10.90 -6.18
CA GLN A 49 -3.32 11.48 -7.47
C GLN A 49 -2.80 12.92 -7.49
N ASN A 50 -2.06 13.28 -8.53
CA ASN A 50 -1.54 14.62 -8.71
C ASN A 50 -2.55 15.53 -9.45
N SER A 51 -2.22 16.81 -9.60
CA SER A 51 -3.09 17.80 -10.24
C SER A 51 -3.29 17.61 -11.75
N THR A 52 -2.59 16.64 -12.37
CA THR A 52 -2.74 16.28 -13.77
C THR A 52 -3.44 14.92 -13.94
N GLU A 53 -4.24 14.52 -12.95
CA GLU A 53 -4.99 13.26 -12.91
C GLU A 53 -4.11 11.99 -13.02
N SER A 54 -2.80 12.13 -12.79
CA SER A 54 -1.83 11.02 -12.83
C SER A 54 -1.54 10.50 -11.43
N TYR A 55 -0.98 9.30 -11.34
CA TYR A 55 -0.72 8.63 -10.07
C TYR A 55 0.77 8.53 -9.79
N GLU A 56 1.17 8.81 -8.56
CA GLU A 56 2.56 8.73 -8.14
C GLU A 56 2.71 8.15 -6.74
N TRP A 57 3.88 7.53 -6.50
CA TRP A 57 4.27 7.03 -5.19
C TRP A 57 5.11 8.06 -4.45
N ILE A 58 4.65 8.48 -3.29
CA ILE A 58 5.40 9.34 -2.38
C ILE A 58 6.01 8.47 -1.28
N GLN A 59 7.33 8.55 -1.12
CA GLN A 59 8.02 7.89 -0.01
C GLN A 59 7.81 8.69 1.28
N ILE A 60 7.26 8.05 2.30
CA ILE A 60 6.97 8.68 3.59
C ILE A 60 7.95 8.25 4.69
N GLY A 61 8.72 7.18 4.48
CA GLY A 61 9.69 6.73 5.47
C GLY A 61 10.61 5.61 5.00
N ILE A 62 11.69 5.42 5.75
CA ILE A 62 12.66 4.32 5.60
C ILE A 62 12.85 3.70 6.98
N SER A 63 12.81 2.38 7.06
CA SER A 63 13.22 1.60 8.22
C SER A 63 14.52 0.89 7.85
N THR A 64 15.58 1.17 8.61
CA THR A 64 16.93 0.59 8.52
C THR A 64 17.19 -0.36 9.67
#